data_AF-D7CK77-F1
#
_entry.id   AF-D7CK77-F1
#
_cell.length_a   1.000
_cell.length_b   1.000
_cell.length_c   1.000
_cell.angle_alpha   90.00
_cell.angle_beta   90.00
_cell.angle_gamma   90.00
#
_symmetry.space_group_name_H-M   'P 1'
#
loop_
_entity.id
_entity.type
_entity.pdbx_description
1 polymer ?
#
loop_
_entity_poly.entity_id
_entity_poly.type
_entity_poly.pdbx_seq_one_letter_code
_entity_poly.pdbx_strand_id
1 'polypeptide(L)'
;MLQPFWWNSLGKRVFATVLAVFLAGTMVLSTAGAGLAFTGFDPGVSDGQEYQEVVFVAGTPQVFKGTVKETSRDRGDSRQVTLTYKLVQVGGDGKLTRNVKLTYNVQRSGAQEVQVMSLDGYTESLTLGKTTYKLDKDKLYFSGSQAIDHRPAVDFWAGNWYMKKVYVTGRGSKNQITVESAGKSEGYSNAWGKGDTRIIDVSVKGEPSDGDSWEGSARITMNDTLSRSLAYVSQGAELSSFDGGFVDETRTQQVMTVEYDLPSTGSEGIDDDRRNEGTLELSSASPAQQKRLFIKEFKDLRGHWAKEAVESLCGLGAIDGENAYFYPNLPARRGDFIRALVTVAGMTSASEENTAKSTRRTKNQATTPLFYDVDSSSPYFKYVQIAGEKGLVDGKIFGLNDNITRAEAAVLLVKAMGLENLSPGPETSTGFYDDALIPLWAKESVYVAQEYGIIGGETAAGANFFRPNDIVTRAEMAAMLDRFREFLNRDFSKDYRDRLYEFSRS
;
A
#
# COMPACT_ATOMS: atom_id res chain seq x y z
N MET A 1 34.55 36.65 58.15
CA MET A 1 33.79 36.93 59.39
C MET A 1 32.36 37.28 58.96
N LEU A 2 31.41 36.39 59.30
CA LEU A 2 29.96 36.59 59.44
C LEU A 2 29.12 37.12 58.25
N GLN A 3 28.25 36.23 57.73
CA GLN A 3 26.88 36.62 57.31
C GLN A 3 26.01 36.90 58.56
N PRO A 4 24.82 37.54 58.42
CA PRO A 4 23.57 36.73 58.34
C PRO A 4 22.33 37.32 57.60
N PHE A 5 21.46 36.39 57.14
CA PHE A 5 19.97 36.35 57.16
C PHE A 5 19.10 37.29 56.26
N TRP A 6 18.33 36.77 55.26
CA TRP A 6 16.93 36.24 55.26
C TRP A 6 15.86 37.27 55.72
N TRP A 7 14.80 37.65 54.97
CA TRP A 7 13.65 36.84 54.47
C TRP A 7 12.76 37.61 53.43
N ASN A 8 12.06 36.86 52.57
CA ASN A 8 11.00 37.22 51.61
C ASN A 8 9.92 38.23 52.09
N SER A 9 9.35 39.03 51.17
CA SER A 9 7.94 38.86 50.72
C SER A 9 7.57 39.79 49.55
N LEU A 10 6.66 39.29 48.68
CA LEU A 10 5.74 40.03 47.81
C LEU A 10 6.32 40.98 46.73
N GLY A 11 6.43 40.43 45.51
CA GLY A 11 6.57 41.21 44.27
C GLY A 11 6.13 40.44 43.02
N LYS A 12 5.15 39.53 43.13
CA LYS A 12 4.51 38.90 41.96
C LYS A 12 3.29 39.72 41.59
N ARG A 13 3.46 40.65 40.65
CA ARG A 13 2.48 41.10 39.64
C ARG A 13 3.00 42.37 39.00
N VAL A 14 3.31 42.27 37.71
CA VAL A 14 3.24 43.26 36.62
C VAL A 14 4.41 42.96 35.68
N PHE A 15 4.06 42.75 34.40
CA PHE A 15 4.86 42.31 33.24
C PHE A 15 4.56 40.89 32.77
N ALA A 16 3.32 40.71 32.30
CA ALA A 16 2.90 39.61 31.44
C ALA A 16 1.84 40.12 30.47
N THR A 17 2.22 40.93 29.47
CA THR A 17 1.46 41.07 28.21
C THR A 17 2.31 41.75 27.15
N VAL A 18 2.17 41.28 25.91
CA VAL A 18 2.74 41.79 24.64
C VAL A 18 4.14 41.31 24.27
N LEU A 19 4.23 40.03 23.86
CA LEU A 19 4.84 39.64 22.59
C LEU A 19 4.32 38.25 22.18
N ALA A 20 3.04 38.20 21.82
CA ALA A 20 2.50 37.12 21.01
C ALA A 20 2.73 37.52 19.55
N VAL A 21 3.34 36.62 18.76
CA VAL A 21 3.42 36.53 17.28
C VAL A 21 4.83 36.01 16.90
N PHE A 22 4.87 34.97 16.07
CA PHE A 22 6.04 34.19 15.60
C PHE A 22 6.59 33.09 16.53
N LEU A 23 5.73 32.15 16.90
CA LEU A 23 6.14 30.73 16.89
C LEU A 23 5.29 30.07 15.82
N ALA A 24 5.76 30.18 14.58
CA ALA A 24 5.27 29.40 13.46
C ALA A 24 5.54 27.93 13.81
N GLY A 25 4.53 27.29 14.40
CA GLY A 25 4.43 25.85 14.35
C GLY A 25 4.40 25.49 12.87
N THR A 26 5.53 25.01 12.36
CA THR A 26 5.53 24.13 11.20
C THR A 26 4.75 22.90 11.64
N MET A 27 3.44 23.01 11.51
CA MET A 27 2.55 21.88 11.35
C MET A 27 3.08 21.20 10.10
N VAL A 28 4.05 20.31 10.28
CA VAL A 28 4.32 19.27 9.29
C VAL A 28 2.99 18.53 9.26
N LEU A 29 2.14 18.89 8.30
CA LEU A 29 1.14 17.98 7.80
C LEU A 29 1.96 16.76 7.40
N SER A 30 2.04 15.78 8.29
CA SER A 30 2.34 14.44 7.89
C SER A 30 1.24 14.11 6.90
N THR A 31 1.55 14.24 5.61
CA THR A 31 0.89 13.50 4.55
C THR A 31 1.24 12.03 4.76
N ALA A 32 0.83 11.47 5.90
CA ALA A 32 0.37 10.10 5.89
C ALA A 32 -0.71 10.13 4.82
N GLY A 33 -0.43 9.45 3.70
CA GLY A 33 -1.21 9.57 2.47
C GLY A 33 -2.68 9.62 2.82
N ALA A 34 -3.42 10.54 2.21
CA ALA A 34 -4.87 10.46 2.21
C ALA A 34 -5.20 9.05 1.68
N GLY A 35 -5.40 8.11 2.61
CA GLY A 35 -5.87 6.77 2.28
C GLY A 35 -7.13 7.02 1.48
N LEU A 36 -7.14 6.52 0.24
CA LEU A 36 -8.30 6.61 -0.62
C LEU A 36 -9.46 6.07 0.20
N ALA A 37 -10.39 6.96 0.56
CA ALA A 37 -11.38 6.74 1.60
C ALA A 37 -12.37 5.68 1.14
N PHE A 38 -12.01 4.41 1.33
CA PHE A 38 -12.66 3.30 0.67
C PHE A 38 -12.72 2.09 1.60
N THR A 39 -13.92 1.57 1.81
CA THR A 39 -14.17 0.43 2.70
C THR A 39 -13.80 -0.92 2.10
N GLY A 40 -13.75 -1.01 0.77
CA GLY A 40 -13.63 -2.28 0.04
C GLY A 40 -14.85 -2.59 -0.82
N PHE A 41 -16.03 -2.03 -0.52
CA PHE A 41 -17.30 -2.41 -1.17
C PHE A 41 -18.02 -1.30 -1.96
N ASP A 42 -17.59 -0.04 -1.86
CA ASP A 42 -18.25 1.07 -2.54
C ASP A 42 -17.90 1.08 -4.06
N PRO A 43 -18.80 1.25 -5.02
CA PRO A 43 -18.42 1.20 -6.45
C PRO A 43 -17.91 2.55 -6.97
N GLY A 44 -16.73 3.01 -6.53
CA GLY A 44 -16.23 4.33 -6.93
C GLY A 44 -14.72 4.57 -6.89
N VAL A 45 -14.28 5.55 -7.67
CA VAL A 45 -12.89 5.96 -7.86
C VAL A 45 -12.60 7.31 -7.19
N SER A 46 -11.36 7.56 -6.81
CA SER A 46 -10.90 8.82 -6.24
C SER A 46 -9.46 9.15 -6.63
N ASP A 47 -9.16 10.45 -6.77
CA ASP A 47 -7.79 10.97 -6.88
C ASP A 47 -7.20 11.42 -5.54
N GLY A 48 -7.93 11.23 -4.43
CA GLY A 48 -7.58 11.74 -3.10
C GLY A 48 -8.18 13.11 -2.78
N GLN A 49 -8.83 13.80 -3.73
CA GLN A 49 -9.53 15.06 -3.53
C GLN A 49 -11.02 14.96 -3.88
N GLU A 50 -11.33 14.42 -5.05
CA GLU A 50 -12.68 14.16 -5.53
C GLU A 50 -12.91 12.64 -5.60
N TYR A 51 -14.12 12.22 -5.24
CA TYR A 51 -14.61 10.85 -5.34
C TYR A 51 -15.73 10.81 -6.37
N GLN A 52 -15.81 9.72 -7.14
CA GLN A 52 -16.87 9.47 -8.10
C GLN A 52 -17.40 8.04 -7.97
N GLU A 53 -18.72 7.84 -7.98
CA GLU A 53 -19.36 6.53 -7.98
C GLU A 53 -20.52 6.45 -8.96
N VAL A 54 -20.90 5.22 -9.32
CA VAL A 54 -22.08 4.93 -10.13
C VAL A 54 -23.18 4.35 -9.25
N VAL A 55 -24.40 4.88 -9.40
CA VAL A 55 -25.56 4.52 -8.59
C VAL A 55 -26.68 4.01 -9.50
N PHE A 56 -27.32 2.90 -9.11
CA PHE A 56 -28.28 2.16 -9.93
C PHE A 56 -29.69 2.13 -9.34
N VAL A 57 -30.32 3.29 -9.12
CA VAL A 57 -31.66 3.35 -8.49
C VAL A 57 -32.80 3.79 -9.43
N ALA A 58 -32.50 4.19 -10.67
CA ALA A 58 -33.46 4.90 -11.52
C ALA A 58 -33.52 4.35 -12.96
N GLY A 59 -33.26 3.06 -13.17
CA GLY A 59 -33.25 2.42 -14.51
C GLY A 59 -32.11 2.86 -15.44
N THR A 60 -31.36 3.88 -15.06
CA THR A 60 -30.17 4.35 -15.79
C THR A 60 -29.02 4.54 -14.79
N PRO A 61 -27.77 4.23 -15.15
CA PRO A 61 -26.63 4.46 -14.27
C PRO A 61 -26.46 5.96 -14.01
N GLN A 62 -26.39 6.35 -12.74
CA GLN A 62 -26.24 7.74 -12.33
C GLN A 62 -24.85 7.97 -11.76
N VAL A 63 -24.09 8.87 -12.36
CA VAL A 63 -22.75 9.23 -11.87
C VAL A 63 -22.87 10.32 -10.81
N PHE A 64 -22.28 10.07 -9.65
CA PHE A 64 -22.18 11.01 -8.55
C PHE A 64 -20.73 11.35 -8.28
N LYS A 65 -20.46 12.61 -7.91
CA LYS A 65 -19.13 13.05 -7.49
C LYS A 65 -19.12 13.99 -6.30
N GLY A 66 -18.05 14.01 -5.54
CA GLY A 66 -17.90 14.93 -4.42
C GLY A 66 -16.83 14.49 -3.42
N THR A 67 -17.09 14.73 -2.13
CA THR A 67 -16.09 14.51 -1.08
C THR A 67 -16.43 13.30 -0.22
N VAL A 68 -15.40 12.55 0.15
CA VAL A 68 -15.47 11.49 1.17
C VAL A 68 -14.51 11.84 2.30
N LYS A 69 -15.03 11.86 3.52
CA LYS A 69 -14.22 12.06 4.72
C LYS A 69 -14.09 10.74 5.47
N GLU A 70 -12.86 10.29 5.67
CA GLU A 70 -12.53 9.12 6.51
C GLU A 70 -12.04 9.54 7.90
N THR A 71 -12.47 8.80 8.92
CA THR A 71 -11.84 8.77 10.23
C THR A 71 -11.72 7.34 10.70
N SER A 72 -10.59 6.97 11.31
CA SER A 72 -10.36 5.63 11.85
C SER A 72 -9.99 5.66 13.33
N ARG A 73 -10.30 4.58 14.04
CA ARG A 73 -9.94 4.36 15.44
C ARG A 73 -9.62 2.90 15.65
N ASP A 74 -8.42 2.61 16.15
CA ASP A 74 -8.02 1.27 16.54
C ASP A 74 -8.30 1.03 18.03
N ARG A 75 -8.75 -0.18 18.37
CA ARG A 75 -9.01 -0.62 19.74
C ARG A 75 -8.74 -2.12 19.87
N GLY A 76 -7.53 -2.48 20.28
CA GLY A 76 -7.12 -3.89 20.40
C GLY A 76 -7.24 -4.60 19.05
N ASP A 77 -7.92 -5.73 19.03
CA ASP A 77 -8.16 -6.55 17.83
C ASP A 77 -9.35 -6.04 16.97
N SER A 78 -9.68 -4.76 17.09
CA SER A 78 -10.72 -4.12 16.28
C SER A 78 -10.26 -2.79 15.71
N ARG A 79 -10.58 -2.55 14.44
CA ARG A 79 -10.42 -1.25 13.78
C ARG A 79 -11.79 -0.75 13.37
N GLN A 80 -12.14 0.46 13.80
CA GLN A 80 -13.39 1.11 13.41
C GLN A 80 -13.10 2.21 12.40
N VAL A 81 -13.80 2.18 11.28
CA VAL A 81 -13.71 3.18 10.20
C VAL A 81 -15.06 3.88 10.08
N THR A 82 -15.05 5.19 9.95
CA THR A 82 -16.23 5.99 9.65
C THR A 82 -16.00 6.78 8.38
N LEU A 83 -16.88 6.61 7.39
CA LEU A 83 -16.89 7.34 6.14
C LEU A 83 -18.11 8.25 6.05
N THR A 84 -17.91 9.47 5.56
CA THR A 84 -18.99 10.43 5.30
C THR A 84 -18.90 10.95 3.88
N TYR A 85 -19.91 10.63 3.08
CA TYR A 85 -20.05 10.99 1.68
C TYR A 85 -20.97 12.20 1.52
N LYS A 86 -20.55 13.13 0.68
CA LYS A 86 -21.38 14.24 0.20
C LYS A 86 -21.14 14.39 -1.29
N LEU A 87 -22.06 13.85 -2.09
CA LEU A 87 -21.93 13.77 -3.53
C LEU A 87 -23.08 14.50 -4.23
N VAL A 88 -22.81 14.98 -5.43
CA VAL A 88 -23.75 15.62 -6.35
C VAL A 88 -23.73 14.87 -7.67
N GLN A 89 -24.88 14.82 -8.34
CA GLN A 89 -25.03 14.15 -9.62
C GLN A 89 -24.25 14.90 -10.71
N VAL A 90 -23.55 14.17 -11.56
CA VAL A 90 -22.89 14.74 -12.75
C VAL A 90 -23.95 15.01 -13.82
N GLY A 91 -24.02 16.26 -14.29
CA GLY A 91 -24.99 16.66 -15.32
C GLY A 91 -26.44 16.80 -14.83
N GLY A 92 -26.67 16.81 -13.51
CA GLY A 92 -28.00 16.93 -12.92
C GLY A 92 -28.02 17.69 -11.59
N ASP A 93 -29.17 17.72 -10.92
CA ASP A 93 -29.38 18.39 -9.62
C ASP A 93 -29.46 17.41 -8.44
N GLY A 94 -29.26 16.11 -8.70
CA GLY A 94 -29.31 15.05 -7.71
C GLY A 94 -28.23 15.17 -6.63
N LYS A 95 -28.51 14.59 -5.46
CA LYS A 95 -27.63 14.63 -4.28
C LYS A 95 -27.61 13.28 -3.59
N LEU A 96 -26.43 12.85 -3.14
CA LEU A 96 -26.25 11.66 -2.32
C LEU A 96 -25.51 12.02 -1.03
N THR A 97 -26.10 11.62 0.09
CA THR A 97 -25.45 11.66 1.41
C THR A 97 -25.42 10.26 1.99
N ARG A 98 -24.22 9.75 2.32
CA ARG A 98 -24.02 8.45 2.94
C ARG A 98 -23.13 8.60 4.18
N ASN A 99 -23.49 7.95 5.28
CA ASN A 99 -22.60 7.79 6.43
C ASN A 99 -22.47 6.31 6.73
N VAL A 100 -21.23 5.84 6.79
CA VAL A 100 -20.88 4.43 7.01
C VAL A 100 -20.02 4.35 8.25
N LYS A 101 -20.34 3.41 9.13
CA LYS A 101 -19.54 3.06 10.28
C LYS A 101 -19.32 1.55 10.27
N LEU A 102 -18.07 1.16 10.07
CA LEU A 102 -17.65 -0.22 9.87
C LEU A 102 -16.64 -0.62 10.94
N THR A 103 -16.75 -1.83 11.45
CA THR A 103 -15.78 -2.43 12.35
C THR A 103 -15.15 -3.64 11.67
N TYR A 104 -13.82 -3.69 11.68
CA TYR A 104 -13.02 -4.83 11.27
C TYR A 104 -12.64 -5.57 12.55
N ASN A 105 -13.12 -6.80 12.71
CA ASN A 105 -12.69 -7.70 13.77
C ASN A 105 -11.52 -8.52 13.26
N VAL A 106 -10.38 -8.40 13.92
CA VAL A 106 -9.10 -8.90 13.43
C VAL A 106 -8.73 -10.19 14.16
N GLN A 107 -8.37 -11.22 13.41
CA GLN A 107 -7.80 -12.46 13.94
C GLN A 107 -6.46 -12.70 13.27
N ARG A 108 -5.43 -13.00 14.06
CA ARG A 108 -4.06 -13.20 13.56
C ARG A 108 -3.58 -14.61 13.86
N SER A 109 -2.97 -15.24 12.86
CA SER A 109 -2.30 -16.53 12.99
C SER A 109 -1.05 -16.54 12.12
N GLY A 110 0.13 -16.49 12.76
CA GLY A 110 1.40 -16.38 12.04
C GLY A 110 1.46 -15.12 11.18
N ALA A 111 1.78 -15.29 9.89
CA ALA A 111 1.81 -14.21 8.90
C ALA A 111 0.41 -13.79 8.39
N GLN A 112 -0.64 -14.54 8.73
CA GLN A 112 -1.98 -14.28 8.22
C GLN A 112 -2.82 -13.46 9.20
N GLU A 113 -3.54 -12.50 8.64
CA GLU A 113 -4.56 -11.70 9.30
C GLU A 113 -5.91 -11.91 8.60
N VAL A 114 -6.93 -12.32 9.33
CA VAL A 114 -8.31 -12.39 8.83
C VAL A 114 -9.11 -11.27 9.47
N GLN A 115 -9.73 -10.46 8.63
CA GLN A 115 -10.59 -9.36 9.02
C GLN A 115 -12.03 -9.71 8.68
N VAL A 116 -12.89 -9.77 9.70
CA VAL A 116 -14.35 -9.91 9.52
C VAL A 116 -14.99 -8.55 9.70
N MET A 117 -15.68 -8.08 8.68
CA MET A 117 -16.26 -6.75 8.61
C MET A 117 -17.71 -6.77 9.12
N SER A 118 -18.05 -5.85 10.01
CA SER A 118 -19.41 -5.66 10.52
C SER A 118 -19.83 -4.21 10.40
N LEU A 119 -21.09 -4.00 10.04
CA LEU A 119 -21.66 -2.66 9.86
C LEU A 119 -22.28 -2.16 11.17
N ASP A 120 -21.61 -1.24 11.84
CA ASP A 120 -22.10 -0.62 13.08
C ASP A 120 -23.17 0.45 12.80
N GLY A 121 -23.17 1.00 11.59
CA GLY A 121 -24.14 2.01 11.18
C GLY A 121 -24.02 2.33 9.70
N TYR A 122 -25.16 2.49 9.05
CA TYR A 122 -25.23 2.96 7.67
C TYR A 122 -26.47 3.81 7.49
N THR A 123 -26.27 4.99 6.92
CA THR A 123 -27.36 5.85 6.47
C THR A 123 -27.08 6.25 5.04
N GLU A 124 -28.12 6.26 4.22
CA GLU A 124 -28.04 6.80 2.87
C GLU A 124 -29.36 7.47 2.48
N SER A 125 -29.22 8.64 1.86
CA SER A 125 -30.31 9.36 1.24
C SER A 125 -29.82 9.88 -0.10
N LEU A 126 -30.61 9.63 -1.13
CA LEU A 126 -30.35 10.00 -2.50
C LEU A 126 -31.56 10.74 -3.06
N THR A 127 -31.33 11.87 -3.73
CA THR A 127 -32.37 12.64 -4.41
C THR A 127 -32.02 12.69 -5.89
N LEU A 128 -33.00 12.37 -6.74
CA LEU A 128 -32.94 12.52 -8.19
C LEU A 128 -34.21 13.26 -8.64
N GLY A 129 -34.05 14.48 -9.15
CA GLY A 129 -35.17 15.37 -9.42
C GLY A 129 -36.08 15.54 -8.19
N LYS A 130 -37.36 15.17 -8.32
CA LYS A 130 -38.36 15.26 -7.23
C LYS A 130 -38.40 14.04 -6.31
N THR A 131 -37.73 12.95 -6.67
CA THR A 131 -37.80 11.69 -5.94
C THR A 131 -36.66 11.59 -4.94
N THR A 132 -36.98 11.21 -3.70
CA THR A 132 -35.98 10.93 -2.66
C THR A 132 -36.04 9.48 -2.25
N TYR A 133 -34.93 8.77 -2.48
CA TYR A 133 -34.68 7.39 -2.10
C TYR A 133 -33.99 7.39 -0.74
N LYS A 134 -34.64 6.83 0.29
CA LYS A 134 -34.05 6.68 1.62
C LYS A 134 -33.82 5.22 1.89
N LEU A 135 -32.62 4.88 2.36
CA LEU A 135 -32.33 3.52 2.78
C LEU A 135 -33.20 3.13 3.99
N ASP A 136 -33.87 2.00 3.88
CA ASP A 136 -34.53 1.32 4.97
C ASP A 136 -33.50 0.50 5.77
N LYS A 137 -33.20 0.96 6.99
CA LYS A 137 -32.17 0.35 7.84
C LYS A 137 -32.54 -1.06 8.29
N ASP A 138 -33.83 -1.36 8.38
CA ASP A 138 -34.32 -2.67 8.82
C ASP A 138 -34.21 -3.71 7.68
N LYS A 139 -33.96 -3.25 6.45
CA LYS A 139 -33.78 -4.08 5.24
C LYS A 139 -32.38 -3.92 4.65
N LEU A 140 -31.42 -3.57 5.49
CA LEU A 140 -30.01 -3.52 5.17
C LEU A 140 -29.33 -4.80 5.65
N TYR A 141 -28.57 -5.43 4.78
CA TYR A 141 -27.69 -6.54 5.14
C TYR A 141 -26.29 -6.31 4.58
N PHE A 142 -25.28 -6.67 5.37
CA PHE A 142 -23.89 -6.65 4.97
C PHE A 142 -23.15 -7.81 5.62
N SER A 143 -22.32 -8.48 4.84
CA SER A 143 -21.34 -9.46 5.31
C SER A 143 -20.07 -9.30 4.47
N GLY A 144 -18.92 -9.27 5.10
CA GLY A 144 -17.65 -9.13 4.39
C GLY A 144 -16.50 -9.70 5.19
N SER A 145 -15.52 -10.25 4.48
CA SER A 145 -14.29 -10.76 5.06
C SER A 145 -13.11 -10.54 4.12
N GLN A 146 -11.93 -10.39 4.70
CA GLN A 146 -10.67 -10.32 3.97
C GLN A 146 -9.62 -11.13 4.71
N ALA A 147 -8.83 -11.90 3.95
CA ALA A 147 -7.58 -12.47 4.42
C ALA A 147 -6.43 -11.63 3.87
N ILE A 148 -5.45 -11.34 4.73
CA ILE A 148 -4.22 -10.65 4.41
C ILE A 148 -3.07 -11.57 4.79
N ASP A 149 -2.16 -11.82 3.85
CA ASP A 149 -0.92 -12.56 4.06
C ASP A 149 0.24 -11.58 4.11
N HIS A 150 0.80 -11.37 5.30
CA HIS A 150 1.89 -10.45 5.54
C HIS A 150 3.23 -11.11 5.27
N ARG A 151 3.82 -10.84 4.10
CA ARG A 151 5.21 -11.16 3.82
C ARG A 151 6.10 -10.00 4.28
N PRO A 152 7.42 -10.21 4.43
CA PRO A 152 8.27 -9.19 5.02
C PRO A 152 8.22 -7.84 4.28
N ALA A 153 8.25 -7.86 2.95
CA ALA A 153 8.23 -6.68 2.09
C ALA A 153 6.91 -6.46 1.33
N VAL A 154 6.01 -7.46 1.31
CA VAL A 154 4.79 -7.44 0.49
C VAL A 154 3.61 -7.96 1.31
N ASP A 155 2.50 -7.25 1.30
CA ASP A 155 1.23 -7.78 1.79
C ASP A 155 0.40 -8.23 0.59
N PHE A 156 -0.21 -9.41 0.69
CA PHE A 156 -1.21 -9.89 -0.27
C PHE A 156 -2.56 -9.96 0.41
N TRP A 157 -3.65 -9.75 -0.33
CA TRP A 157 -4.98 -9.97 0.22
C TRP A 157 -5.94 -10.59 -0.79
N ALA A 158 -6.93 -11.26 -0.24
CA ALA A 158 -8.14 -11.68 -0.93
C ALA A 158 -9.34 -11.41 -0.03
N GLY A 159 -10.41 -10.89 -0.59
CA GLY A 159 -11.61 -10.53 0.15
C GLY A 159 -12.88 -10.78 -0.65
N ASN A 160 -13.98 -10.89 0.08
CA ASN A 160 -15.30 -11.09 -0.48
C ASN A 160 -16.33 -10.42 0.42
N TRP A 161 -17.39 -9.90 -0.19
CA TRP A 161 -18.49 -9.30 0.53
C TRP A 161 -19.80 -9.47 -0.22
N TYR A 162 -20.88 -9.32 0.53
CA TYR A 162 -22.23 -9.21 0.01
C TYR A 162 -22.95 -8.09 0.77
N MET A 163 -23.70 -7.29 0.03
CA MET A 163 -24.49 -6.21 0.57
C MET A 163 -25.86 -6.16 -0.09
N LYS A 164 -26.90 -5.97 0.72
CA LYS A 164 -28.27 -5.72 0.28
C LYS A 164 -28.76 -4.41 0.86
N LYS A 165 -29.23 -3.53 -0.01
CA LYS A 165 -29.78 -2.21 0.32
C LYS A 165 -31.19 -2.11 -0.23
N VAL A 166 -32.18 -1.85 0.63
CA VAL A 166 -33.54 -1.54 0.18
C VAL A 166 -33.82 -0.06 0.42
N TYR A 167 -34.22 0.63 -0.64
CA TYR A 167 -34.60 2.03 -0.63
C TYR A 167 -36.11 2.18 -0.73
N VAL A 168 -36.65 3.17 -0.02
CA VAL A 168 -38.07 3.57 -0.11
C VAL A 168 -38.18 5.00 -0.61
N THR A 169 -39.16 5.29 -1.49
CA THR A 169 -39.30 6.63 -2.08
C THR A 169 -40.38 7.47 -1.41
N GLY A 170 -40.02 8.45 -0.57
CA GLY A 170 -41.01 9.32 0.10
C GLY A 170 -41.72 8.70 1.31
N ARG A 171 -42.44 9.53 2.09
CA ARG A 171 -43.03 9.13 3.38
C ARG A 171 -44.38 8.41 3.13
N GLY A 172 -44.43 7.10 3.35
CA GLY A 172 -45.65 6.29 3.23
C GLY A 172 -45.91 5.66 1.86
N SER A 173 -44.95 5.73 0.92
CA SER A 173 -45.04 4.96 -0.32
C SER A 173 -44.70 3.49 -0.09
N LYS A 174 -45.18 2.61 -0.98
CA LYS A 174 -44.78 1.20 -1.02
C LYS A 174 -43.65 0.93 -2.02
N ASN A 175 -43.27 1.93 -2.81
CA ASN A 175 -42.22 1.85 -3.82
C ASN A 175 -40.89 1.46 -3.17
N GLN A 176 -40.36 0.32 -3.58
CA GLN A 176 -39.09 -0.20 -3.10
C GLN A 176 -38.11 -0.38 -4.24
N ILE A 177 -36.84 -0.11 -3.97
CA ILE A 177 -35.74 -0.51 -4.85
C ILE A 177 -34.76 -1.31 -4.01
N THR A 178 -34.55 -2.56 -4.39
CA THR A 178 -33.56 -3.44 -3.80
C THR A 178 -32.32 -3.43 -4.67
N VAL A 179 -31.18 -3.08 -4.08
CA VAL A 179 -29.86 -3.19 -4.71
C VAL A 179 -29.07 -4.23 -3.93
N GLU A 180 -28.73 -5.33 -4.58
CA GLU A 180 -27.83 -6.35 -4.04
C GLU A 180 -26.50 -6.28 -4.79
N SER A 181 -25.40 -6.44 -4.05
CA SER A 181 -24.06 -6.45 -4.62
C SER A 181 -23.24 -7.53 -3.96
N ALA A 182 -22.67 -8.42 -4.76
CA ALA A 182 -21.67 -9.39 -4.33
C ALA A 182 -20.33 -8.97 -4.94
N GLY A 183 -19.29 -8.88 -4.12
CA GLY A 183 -17.98 -8.47 -4.59
C GLY A 183 -16.87 -9.39 -4.11
N LYS A 184 -15.81 -9.43 -4.92
CA LYS A 184 -14.53 -10.08 -4.62
C LYS A 184 -13.40 -9.08 -4.88
N SER A 185 -12.38 -9.13 -4.05
CA SER A 185 -11.17 -8.34 -4.22
C SER A 185 -9.92 -9.17 -4.02
N GLU A 186 -8.89 -8.87 -4.79
CA GLU A 186 -7.56 -9.45 -4.63
C GLU A 186 -6.54 -8.35 -4.86
N GLY A 187 -5.38 -8.44 -4.22
CA GLY A 187 -4.36 -7.42 -4.42
C GLY A 187 -3.08 -7.63 -3.65
N TYR A 188 -2.17 -6.69 -3.84
CA TYR A 188 -0.88 -6.65 -3.16
C TYR A 188 -0.46 -5.20 -2.86
N SER A 189 0.39 -5.02 -1.85
CA SER A 189 0.99 -3.74 -1.51
C SER A 189 2.41 -3.92 -0.99
N ASN A 190 3.33 -3.11 -1.48
CA ASN A 190 4.71 -3.05 -1.01
C ASN A 190 5.24 -1.60 -1.06
N ALA A 191 6.51 -1.39 -0.71
CA ALA A 191 7.12 -0.05 -0.66
C ALA A 191 7.26 0.66 -2.04
N TRP A 192 7.07 -0.07 -3.13
CA TRP A 192 7.30 0.36 -4.51
C TRP A 192 6.04 0.30 -5.39
N GLY A 193 5.00 -0.39 -4.96
CA GLY A 193 3.75 -0.44 -5.70
C GLY A 193 2.61 -1.11 -4.95
N LYS A 194 1.41 -0.89 -5.50
CA LYS A 194 0.15 -1.49 -5.06
C LYS A 194 -0.67 -1.86 -6.28
N GLY A 195 -1.34 -3.01 -6.22
CA GLY A 195 -2.40 -3.38 -7.15
C GLY A 195 -3.61 -3.92 -6.38
N ASP A 196 -4.79 -3.40 -6.67
CA ASP A 196 -6.06 -3.85 -6.09
C ASP A 196 -7.12 -3.93 -7.20
N THR A 197 -7.85 -5.03 -7.22
CA THR A 197 -8.82 -5.37 -8.25
C THR A 197 -10.06 -5.76 -7.51
N ARG A 198 -11.18 -5.23 -7.98
CA ARG A 198 -12.49 -5.57 -7.46
C ARG A 198 -13.40 -5.91 -8.61
N ILE A 199 -14.10 -7.02 -8.48
CA ILE A 199 -15.26 -7.31 -9.31
C ILE A 199 -16.47 -7.26 -8.40
N ILE A 200 -17.47 -6.49 -8.79
CA ILE A 200 -18.73 -6.34 -8.08
C ILE A 200 -19.86 -6.65 -9.05
N ASP A 201 -20.58 -7.72 -8.78
CA ASP A 201 -21.81 -8.05 -9.49
C ASP A 201 -22.98 -7.43 -8.72
N VAL A 202 -23.74 -6.60 -9.40
CA VAL A 202 -24.87 -5.83 -8.87
C VAL A 202 -26.15 -6.34 -9.50
N SER A 203 -27.16 -6.59 -8.69
CA SER A 203 -28.54 -6.75 -9.14
C SER A 203 -29.42 -5.67 -8.54
N VAL A 204 -30.36 -5.18 -9.35
CA VAL A 204 -31.30 -4.14 -8.97
C VAL A 204 -32.70 -4.64 -9.28
N LYS A 205 -33.59 -4.51 -8.32
CA LYS A 205 -35.01 -4.80 -8.49
C LYS A 205 -35.83 -3.61 -8.01
N GLY A 206 -36.66 -3.05 -8.88
CA GLY A 206 -37.64 -2.04 -8.51
C GLY A 206 -39.04 -2.62 -8.41
N GLU A 207 -39.74 -2.27 -7.34
CA GLU A 207 -41.09 -2.71 -7.02
C GLU A 207 -41.94 -1.46 -6.76
N PRO A 208 -42.48 -0.84 -7.82
CA PRO A 208 -43.36 0.31 -7.67
C PRO A 208 -44.67 -0.11 -6.99
N SER A 209 -45.36 0.85 -6.37
CA SER A 209 -46.66 0.61 -5.74
C SER A 209 -47.78 0.44 -6.75
N ASP A 210 -47.56 0.95 -7.96
CA ASP A 210 -48.47 0.93 -9.10
C ASP A 210 -47.62 0.70 -10.36
N GLY A 211 -47.97 -0.31 -11.16
CA GLY A 211 -47.17 -0.81 -12.29
C GLY A 211 -46.38 -2.09 -11.99
N ASP A 212 -45.70 -2.59 -13.01
CA ASP A 212 -44.93 -3.84 -12.96
C ASP A 212 -43.56 -3.64 -12.32
N SER A 213 -43.03 -4.71 -11.71
CA SER A 213 -41.65 -4.73 -11.23
C SER A 213 -40.67 -4.75 -12.39
N TRP A 214 -39.48 -4.20 -12.17
CA TRP A 214 -38.40 -4.21 -13.14
C TRP A 214 -37.11 -4.72 -12.52
N GLU A 215 -36.23 -5.25 -13.36
CA GLU A 215 -34.96 -5.83 -12.95
C GLU A 215 -33.81 -5.34 -13.81
N GLY A 216 -32.63 -5.28 -13.23
CA GLY A 216 -31.42 -4.96 -13.96
C GLY A 216 -30.18 -5.43 -13.24
N SER A 217 -29.08 -5.43 -13.96
CA SER A 217 -27.79 -5.89 -13.46
C SER A 217 -26.66 -4.97 -13.91
N ALA A 218 -25.57 -5.01 -13.18
CA ALA A 218 -24.32 -4.41 -13.61
C ALA A 218 -23.13 -5.23 -13.09
N ARG A 219 -22.07 -5.31 -13.88
CA ARG A 219 -20.77 -5.82 -13.47
C ARG A 219 -19.78 -4.67 -13.44
N ILE A 220 -19.17 -4.49 -12.29
CA ILE A 220 -18.23 -3.40 -12.03
C ILE A 220 -16.85 -4.01 -11.85
N THR A 221 -15.91 -3.63 -12.71
CA THR A 221 -14.50 -3.99 -12.60
C THR A 221 -13.72 -2.75 -12.21
N MET A 222 -13.03 -2.80 -11.08
CA MET A 222 -12.22 -1.68 -10.57
C MET A 222 -10.77 -2.10 -10.44
N ASN A 223 -9.87 -1.20 -10.80
CA ASN A 223 -8.43 -1.35 -10.68
C ASN A 223 -7.86 -0.13 -9.96
N ASP A 224 -7.21 -0.31 -8.83
CA ASP A 224 -6.46 0.70 -8.09
C ASP A 224 -4.98 0.33 -8.09
N THR A 225 -4.17 1.21 -8.66
CA THR A 225 -2.74 0.98 -8.85
C THR A 225 -1.94 2.13 -8.26
N LEU A 226 -0.90 1.80 -7.50
CA LEU A 226 0.14 2.73 -7.10
C LEU A 226 1.44 2.25 -7.72
N SER A 227 2.14 3.17 -8.37
CA SER A 227 3.50 2.95 -8.87
C SER A 227 4.44 3.94 -8.22
N ARG A 228 5.62 3.47 -7.81
CA ARG A 228 6.71 4.30 -7.31
C ARG A 228 7.98 3.99 -8.08
N SER A 229 8.61 5.01 -8.63
CA SER A 229 9.80 4.86 -9.46
C SER A 229 10.89 5.83 -9.07
N LEU A 230 12.15 5.46 -9.34
CA LEU A 230 13.28 6.36 -9.25
C LEU A 230 13.74 6.72 -10.66
N ALA A 231 13.69 8.01 -11.00
CA ALA A 231 14.17 8.52 -12.27
C ALA A 231 15.40 9.40 -12.03
N TYR A 232 16.50 9.12 -12.74
CA TYR A 232 17.64 10.04 -12.74
C TYR A 232 17.31 11.26 -13.59
N VAL A 233 17.45 12.44 -13.00
CA VAL A 233 17.22 13.73 -13.68
C VAL A 233 18.52 14.51 -13.67
N SER A 234 19.12 14.66 -14.85
CA SER A 234 20.28 15.52 -15.07
C SER A 234 19.93 16.99 -14.88
N GLN A 235 20.92 17.82 -14.58
CA GLN A 235 20.75 19.27 -14.55
C GLN A 235 21.75 19.95 -15.48
N GLY A 236 21.31 21.01 -16.15
CA GLY A 236 22.15 21.77 -17.09
C GLY A 236 23.01 22.86 -16.44
N ALA A 237 23.11 22.91 -15.11
CA ALA A 237 23.85 23.96 -14.41
C ALA A 237 25.34 23.60 -14.33
N GLU A 238 26.15 24.10 -15.27
CA GLU A 238 27.59 23.78 -15.42
C GLU A 238 28.46 24.15 -14.21
N LEU A 239 28.00 25.04 -13.32
CA LEU A 239 28.71 25.44 -12.11
C LEU A 239 28.26 24.69 -10.84
N SER A 240 27.37 23.71 -10.99
CA SER A 240 26.85 22.96 -9.85
C SER A 240 27.85 21.92 -9.35
N SER A 241 27.75 21.54 -8.07
CA SER A 241 28.59 20.52 -7.46
C SER A 241 28.11 19.08 -7.72
N PHE A 242 27.13 18.88 -8.60
CA PHE A 242 26.56 17.58 -8.95
C PHE A 242 25.97 17.59 -10.37
N ASP A 243 26.00 16.45 -11.06
CA ASP A 243 25.54 16.33 -12.46
C ASP A 243 24.02 16.15 -12.62
N GLY A 244 23.37 15.73 -11.54
CA GLY A 244 21.97 15.34 -11.52
C GLY A 244 21.65 14.53 -10.29
N GLY A 245 20.43 14.02 -10.19
CA GLY A 245 20.05 13.20 -9.04
C GLY A 245 18.76 12.44 -9.28
N PHE A 246 18.54 11.43 -8.44
CA PHE A 246 17.32 10.65 -8.48
C PHE A 246 16.14 11.44 -7.93
N VAL A 247 15.01 11.32 -8.63
CA VAL A 247 13.70 11.80 -8.20
C VAL A 247 12.84 10.57 -7.92
N ASP A 248 12.34 10.50 -6.70
CA ASP A 248 11.35 9.52 -6.25
C ASP A 248 9.97 10.03 -6.64
N GLU A 249 9.32 9.32 -7.56
CA GLU A 249 8.02 9.66 -8.09
C GLU A 249 6.99 8.58 -7.75
N THR A 250 5.89 8.99 -7.10
CA THR A 250 4.75 8.13 -6.81
C THR A 250 3.52 8.61 -7.57
N ARG A 251 2.79 7.68 -8.19
CA ARG A 251 1.54 7.95 -8.90
C ARG A 251 0.51 6.88 -8.59
N THR A 252 -0.72 7.35 -8.30
CA THR A 252 -1.90 6.49 -8.13
C THR A 252 -2.84 6.66 -9.30
N GLN A 253 -3.37 5.56 -9.81
CA GLN A 253 -4.37 5.53 -10.87
C GLN A 253 -5.47 4.54 -10.50
N GLN A 254 -6.70 4.97 -10.70
CA GLN A 254 -7.90 4.18 -10.51
C GLN A 254 -8.72 4.18 -11.78
N VAL A 255 -9.13 2.99 -12.22
CA VAL A 255 -10.02 2.82 -13.37
C VAL A 255 -11.15 1.91 -12.94
N MET A 256 -12.37 2.31 -13.28
CA MET A 256 -13.57 1.53 -13.07
C MET A 256 -14.35 1.44 -14.37
N THR A 257 -14.67 0.22 -14.76
CA THR A 257 -15.55 -0.08 -15.89
C THR A 257 -16.84 -0.68 -15.32
N VAL A 258 -17.97 -0.16 -15.78
CA VAL A 258 -19.31 -0.62 -15.43
C VAL A 258 -19.98 -1.10 -16.71
N GLU A 259 -20.16 -2.41 -16.82
CA GLU A 259 -21.01 -3.03 -17.82
C GLU A 259 -22.39 -3.19 -17.20
N TYR A 260 -23.43 -2.66 -17.83
CA TYR A 260 -24.78 -2.67 -17.24
C TYR A 260 -25.81 -3.16 -18.25
N ASP A 261 -26.85 -3.76 -17.70
CA ASP A 261 -28.05 -4.18 -18.40
C ASP A 261 -29.26 -3.81 -17.54
N LEU A 262 -29.83 -2.64 -17.82
CA LEU A 262 -30.90 -2.03 -17.04
C LEU A 262 -32.16 -1.87 -17.90
N PRO A 263 -33.35 -1.69 -17.30
CA PRO A 263 -34.54 -1.38 -18.08
C PRO A 263 -34.44 0.02 -18.68
N SER A 264 -35.11 0.24 -19.81
CA SER A 264 -35.12 1.54 -20.46
C SER A 264 -36.00 2.54 -19.68
N THR A 265 -35.71 3.83 -19.82
CA THR A 265 -36.51 4.90 -19.20
C THR A 265 -37.14 5.76 -20.28
N GLY A 266 -38.46 5.90 -20.24
CA GLY A 266 -39.24 6.72 -21.17
C GLY A 266 -40.07 7.80 -20.48
N SER A 267 -40.91 8.48 -21.25
CA SER A 267 -41.83 9.51 -20.73
C SER A 267 -42.90 8.98 -19.77
N GLU A 268 -43.20 7.67 -19.84
CA GLU A 268 -44.19 6.99 -18.98
C GLU A 268 -43.57 6.30 -17.76
N GLY A 269 -42.24 6.31 -17.62
CA GLY A 269 -41.54 5.66 -16.51
C GLY A 269 -40.51 4.64 -16.97
N ILE A 270 -40.27 3.63 -16.13
CA ILE A 270 -39.35 2.52 -16.41
C ILE A 270 -40.10 1.47 -17.23
N ASP A 271 -39.51 1.05 -18.33
CA ASP A 271 -40.02 0.03 -19.27
C ASP A 271 -39.04 -1.16 -19.27
N ASP A 272 -39.45 -2.26 -18.64
CA ASP A 272 -38.66 -3.49 -18.46
C ASP A 272 -38.63 -4.37 -19.73
N ASP A 273 -39.58 -4.19 -20.65
CA ASP A 273 -39.61 -4.91 -21.92
C ASP A 273 -38.49 -4.46 -22.87
N ARG A 274 -37.90 -3.30 -22.61
CA ARG A 274 -36.81 -2.71 -23.39
C ARG A 274 -35.57 -2.55 -22.54
N ARG A 275 -34.45 -3.06 -23.03
CA ARG A 275 -33.17 -3.01 -22.31
C ARG A 275 -32.34 -1.79 -22.73
N ASN A 276 -31.66 -1.22 -21.73
CA ASN A 276 -30.63 -0.22 -21.83
C ASN A 276 -29.33 -0.88 -21.40
N GLU A 277 -28.60 -1.40 -22.37
CA GLU A 277 -27.31 -2.06 -22.19
C GLU A 277 -26.19 -1.09 -22.57
N GLY A 278 -25.07 -1.15 -21.84
CA GLY A 278 -23.92 -0.34 -22.20
C GLY A 278 -22.74 -0.49 -21.26
N THR A 279 -21.72 0.33 -21.55
CA THR A 279 -20.50 0.41 -20.77
C THR A 279 -20.25 1.85 -20.37
N LEU A 280 -19.89 2.06 -19.10
CA LEU A 280 -19.47 3.34 -18.56
C LEU A 280 -18.08 3.18 -17.93
N GLU A 281 -17.19 4.14 -18.18
CA GLU A 281 -15.85 4.16 -17.58
C GLU A 281 -15.68 5.41 -16.71
N LEU A 282 -15.21 5.22 -15.48
CA LEU A 282 -14.70 6.28 -14.63
C LEU A 282 -13.21 6.05 -14.39
N SER A 283 -12.41 7.09 -14.56
CA SER A 283 -10.98 7.04 -14.26
C SER A 283 -10.59 8.21 -13.37
N SER A 284 -9.71 7.94 -12.41
CA SER A 284 -9.13 8.95 -11.56
C SER A 284 -7.63 8.75 -11.45
N ALA A 285 -6.85 9.83 -11.45
CA ALA A 285 -5.42 9.75 -11.28
C ALA A 285 -4.96 10.87 -10.36
N SER A 286 -4.27 10.51 -9.28
CA SER A 286 -3.67 11.52 -8.41
C SER A 286 -2.55 12.24 -9.15
N PRO A 287 -2.32 13.53 -8.87
CA PRO A 287 -1.12 14.22 -9.32
C PRO A 287 0.14 13.46 -8.87
N ALA A 288 1.14 13.36 -9.73
CA ALA A 288 2.40 12.71 -9.39
C ALA A 288 3.06 13.43 -8.21
N GLN A 289 3.41 12.68 -7.17
CA GLN A 289 4.18 13.19 -6.04
C GLN A 289 5.65 12.96 -6.33
N GLN A 290 6.43 14.04 -6.38
CA GLN A 290 7.85 13.98 -6.69
C GLN A 290 8.68 14.48 -5.51
N LYS A 291 9.73 13.73 -5.19
CA LYS A 291 10.72 14.10 -4.16
C LYS A 291 12.12 13.87 -4.72
N ARG A 292 12.91 14.95 -4.86
CA ARG A 292 14.33 14.82 -5.18
C ARG A 292 15.06 14.20 -4.00
N LEU A 293 15.82 13.14 -4.24
CA LEU A 293 16.61 12.44 -3.24
C LEU A 293 17.92 13.18 -2.98
N PHE A 294 18.55 12.88 -1.84
CA PHE A 294 19.88 13.40 -1.56
C PHE A 294 20.87 12.90 -2.59
N ILE A 295 21.73 13.80 -3.07
CA ILE A 295 22.66 13.51 -4.16
C ILE A 295 24.02 13.24 -3.55
N LYS A 296 24.49 12.00 -3.69
CA LYS A 296 25.82 11.59 -3.26
C LYS A 296 26.58 11.05 -4.45
N GLU A 297 27.67 11.72 -4.81
CA GLU A 297 28.64 11.20 -5.77
C GLU A 297 29.84 10.61 -5.03
N PHE A 298 30.19 9.37 -5.38
CA PHE A 298 31.39 8.71 -4.87
C PHE A 298 32.53 8.80 -5.89
N LYS A 299 33.72 9.18 -5.43
CA LYS A 299 34.86 9.46 -6.33
C LYS A 299 35.32 8.24 -7.12
N ASP A 300 35.20 7.06 -6.54
CA ASP A 300 35.59 5.76 -7.08
C ASP A 300 34.50 5.05 -7.89
N LEU A 301 33.33 5.67 -8.08
CA LEU A 301 32.25 5.13 -8.91
C LEU A 301 32.14 5.79 -10.29
N ARG A 302 33.04 6.74 -10.63
CA ARG A 302 33.05 7.35 -11.97
C ARG A 302 33.32 6.29 -13.04
N GLY A 303 32.35 6.08 -13.92
CA GLY A 303 32.40 5.04 -14.97
C GLY A 303 32.22 3.61 -14.45
N HIS A 304 31.95 3.43 -13.15
CA HIS A 304 31.71 2.12 -12.57
C HIS A 304 30.29 1.65 -12.86
N TRP A 305 30.12 0.37 -13.23
CA TRP A 305 28.82 -0.20 -13.62
C TRP A 305 27.76 -0.12 -12.51
N ALA A 306 28.18 -0.19 -11.24
CA ALA A 306 27.28 -0.10 -10.09
C ALA A 306 26.95 1.35 -9.66
N LYS A 307 27.43 2.38 -10.37
CA LYS A 307 27.27 3.79 -9.97
C LYS A 307 25.80 4.12 -9.69
N GLU A 308 24.93 3.87 -10.65
CA GLU A 308 23.51 4.23 -10.55
C GLU A 308 22.82 3.53 -9.38
N ALA A 309 23.03 2.22 -9.22
CA ALA A 309 22.47 1.43 -8.13
C ALA A 309 22.95 1.92 -6.75
N VAL A 310 24.24 2.26 -6.62
CA VAL A 310 24.77 2.77 -5.35
C VAL A 310 24.20 4.16 -5.03
N GLU A 311 24.16 5.05 -6.01
CA GLU A 311 23.67 6.41 -5.84
C GLU A 311 22.16 6.45 -5.56
N SER A 312 21.37 5.58 -6.21
CA SER A 312 19.92 5.46 -5.96
C SER A 312 19.65 4.98 -4.53
N LEU A 313 20.34 3.92 -4.09
CA LEU A 313 20.21 3.37 -2.74
C LEU A 313 20.75 4.30 -1.66
N CYS A 314 21.79 5.07 -1.95
CA CYS A 314 22.26 6.13 -1.06
C CYS A 314 21.21 7.25 -0.93
N GLY A 315 20.59 7.65 -2.04
CA GLY A 315 19.51 8.65 -2.04
C GLY A 315 18.29 8.21 -1.22
N LEU A 316 18.02 6.91 -1.17
CA LEU A 316 16.98 6.30 -0.32
C LEU A 316 17.40 6.14 1.16
N GLY A 317 18.67 6.36 1.49
CA GLY A 317 19.23 6.14 2.83
C GLY A 317 19.56 4.67 3.16
N ALA A 318 19.42 3.76 2.19
CA ALA A 318 19.72 2.34 2.33
C ALA A 318 21.23 2.08 2.43
N ILE A 319 22.03 2.88 1.71
CA ILE A 319 23.49 2.87 1.76
C ILE A 319 23.98 4.15 2.43
N ASP A 320 25.04 4.04 3.24
CA ASP A 320 25.71 5.19 3.85
C ASP A 320 26.49 6.01 2.81
N GLY A 321 26.28 7.33 2.85
CA GLY A 321 26.89 8.32 1.98
C GLY A 321 27.84 9.28 2.69
N GLU A 322 28.20 9.06 3.96
CA GLU A 322 29.09 9.97 4.69
C GLU A 322 30.50 10.05 4.05
N ASN A 323 31.05 8.91 3.64
CA ASN A 323 32.40 8.82 3.08
C ASN A 323 32.47 9.29 1.62
N ALA A 324 33.61 9.84 1.20
CA ALA A 324 33.83 10.28 -0.19
C ALA A 324 34.05 9.12 -1.19
N TYR A 325 34.36 7.93 -0.69
CA TYR A 325 34.64 6.72 -1.44
C TYR A 325 33.68 5.61 -0.99
N PHE A 326 33.20 4.81 -1.95
CA PHE A 326 32.29 3.70 -1.68
C PHE A 326 33.00 2.36 -1.47
N TYR A 327 34.16 2.19 -2.11
CA TYR A 327 34.96 0.97 -2.19
C TYR A 327 34.19 -0.23 -2.78
N PRO A 328 33.81 -0.17 -4.07
CA PRO A 328 32.88 -1.13 -4.69
C PRO A 328 33.33 -2.60 -4.62
N ASN A 329 34.64 -2.86 -4.63
CA ASN A 329 35.21 -4.21 -4.66
C ASN A 329 35.45 -4.81 -3.27
N LEU A 330 35.21 -4.07 -2.17
CA LEU A 330 35.35 -4.65 -0.84
C LEU A 330 34.20 -5.63 -0.56
N PRO A 331 34.43 -6.67 0.27
CA PRO A 331 33.37 -7.52 0.79
C PRO A 331 32.23 -6.73 1.45
N ALA A 332 31.00 -7.09 1.13
CA ALA A 332 29.80 -6.58 1.79
C ALA A 332 29.58 -7.30 3.13
N ARG A 333 29.30 -6.51 4.17
CA ARG A 333 28.95 -7.04 5.49
C ARG A 333 27.47 -7.39 5.55
N ARG A 334 27.13 -8.44 6.29
CA ARG A 334 25.75 -8.87 6.56
C ARG A 334 24.91 -7.74 7.18
N GLY A 335 25.50 -6.93 8.05
CA GLY A 335 24.84 -5.74 8.61
C GLY A 335 24.45 -4.69 7.57
N ASP A 336 25.34 -4.40 6.62
CA ASP A 336 25.08 -3.45 5.54
C ASP A 336 23.98 -3.96 4.61
N PHE A 337 24.02 -5.26 4.29
CA PHE A 337 23.01 -5.91 3.45
C PHE A 337 21.62 -5.83 4.10
N ILE A 338 21.49 -6.19 5.38
CA ILE A 338 20.20 -6.16 6.08
C ILE A 338 19.68 -4.74 6.26
N ARG A 339 20.54 -3.77 6.61
CA ARG A 339 20.14 -2.35 6.65
C ARG A 339 19.54 -1.93 5.31
N ALA A 340 20.22 -2.22 4.22
CA ALA A 340 19.79 -1.79 2.91
C ALA A 340 18.51 -2.52 2.46
N LEU A 341 18.42 -3.84 2.66
CA LEU A 341 17.22 -4.64 2.37
C LEU A 341 15.99 -4.11 3.12
N VAL A 342 16.08 -3.94 4.44
CA VAL A 342 14.98 -3.47 5.29
C VAL A 342 14.53 -2.06 4.88
N THR A 343 15.48 -1.20 4.49
CA THR A 343 15.19 0.16 4.02
C THR A 343 14.50 0.15 2.65
N VAL A 344 15.05 -0.58 1.68
CA VAL A 344 14.49 -0.68 0.32
C VAL A 344 13.11 -1.32 0.34
N ALA A 345 12.89 -2.32 1.18
CA ALA A 345 11.59 -2.96 1.38
C ALA A 345 10.59 -2.09 2.17
N GLY A 346 10.97 -0.88 2.61
CA GLY A 346 10.08 0.06 3.32
C GLY A 346 9.65 -0.39 4.70
N MET A 347 10.32 -1.39 5.29
CA MET A 347 9.93 -1.99 6.57
C MET A 347 10.18 -1.04 7.76
N THR A 348 11.01 -0.01 7.59
CA THR A 348 11.30 0.98 8.62
C THR A 348 10.12 1.88 8.97
N SER A 349 9.25 2.19 8.01
CA SER A 349 8.11 3.11 8.19
C SER A 349 6.94 2.46 8.94
N ALA A 350 6.72 1.16 8.75
CA ALA A 350 5.71 0.39 9.48
C ALA A 350 5.98 0.33 11.00
N SER A 351 7.25 0.41 11.42
CA SER A 351 7.65 0.47 12.84
C SER A 351 7.40 1.86 13.48
N GLU A 352 7.37 2.92 12.66
CA GLU A 352 7.21 4.31 13.13
C GLU A 352 5.73 4.71 13.29
N GLU A 353 4.82 4.21 12.44
CA GLU A 353 3.37 4.41 12.63
C GLU A 353 2.84 3.78 13.93
N ASN A 354 3.39 2.62 14.31
CA ASN A 354 3.05 1.94 15.57
C ASN A 354 3.55 2.71 16.81
N THR A 355 4.64 3.47 16.70
CA THR A 355 5.19 4.27 17.80
C THR A 355 4.54 5.65 17.90
N ALA A 356 4.09 6.24 16.80
CA ALA A 356 3.37 7.52 16.80
C ALA A 356 2.04 7.47 17.58
N LYS A 357 1.29 6.36 17.50
CA LYS A 357 0.06 6.13 18.31
C LYS A 357 0.34 5.85 19.79
N SER A 358 1.59 5.55 20.16
CA SER A 358 2.05 5.26 21.53
C SER A 358 2.57 6.52 22.27
N THR A 359 2.30 7.73 21.79
CA THR A 359 2.88 8.96 22.38
C THR A 359 2.16 9.52 23.62
N ARG A 360 1.31 8.75 24.31
CA ARG A 360 0.73 9.21 25.60
C ARG A 360 0.85 8.30 26.81
N ARG A 361 1.46 7.11 26.73
CA ARG A 361 1.59 6.27 27.94
C ARG A 361 2.83 5.41 28.15
N THR A 362 3.79 5.33 27.20
CA THR A 362 4.98 4.51 27.44
C THR A 362 6.24 5.18 26.92
N LYS A 363 6.71 6.21 27.64
CA LYS A 363 8.11 6.62 27.57
C LYS A 363 8.86 5.64 28.49
N ASN A 364 9.71 4.77 27.92
CA ASN A 364 10.55 3.75 28.58
C ASN A 364 10.03 2.30 28.59
N GLN A 365 9.75 1.71 27.42
CA GLN A 365 9.94 0.28 27.28
C GLN A 365 11.16 0.08 26.39
N ALA A 366 12.28 -0.34 27.00
CA ALA A 366 13.47 -0.73 26.24
C ALA A 366 13.12 -1.99 25.44
N THR A 367 13.25 -1.93 24.11
CA THR A 367 13.08 -3.10 23.25
C THR A 367 14.17 -4.11 23.57
N THR A 368 13.79 -5.32 24.02
CA THR A 368 14.73 -6.39 24.31
C THR A 368 15.44 -6.83 23.03
N PRO A 369 16.78 -6.83 22.98
CA PRO A 369 17.52 -7.32 21.82
C PRO A 369 17.19 -8.78 21.48
N LEU A 370 16.73 -9.03 20.25
CA LEU A 370 16.58 -10.39 19.71
C LEU A 370 17.91 -11.17 19.55
N PHE A 371 19.01 -10.46 19.29
CA PHE A 371 20.35 -11.03 19.03
C PHE A 371 21.36 -10.55 20.07
N TYR A 372 22.19 -11.46 20.59
CA TYR A 372 23.11 -11.16 21.70
C TYR A 372 24.33 -10.33 21.29
N ASP A 373 24.72 -10.40 20.02
CA ASP A 373 25.90 -9.75 19.46
C ASP A 373 25.59 -8.38 18.82
N VAL A 374 24.36 -7.90 18.94
CA VAL A 374 23.94 -6.60 18.40
C VAL A 374 23.50 -5.68 19.53
N ASP A 375 24.39 -4.78 19.93
CA ASP A 375 24.13 -3.81 20.99
C ASP A 375 23.03 -2.82 20.60
N SER A 376 22.20 -2.42 21.57
CA SER A 376 21.12 -1.45 21.40
C SER A 376 21.55 -0.06 20.91
N SER A 377 22.81 0.31 21.12
CA SER A 377 23.43 1.56 20.63
C SER A 377 23.96 1.45 19.20
N SER A 378 24.01 0.26 18.62
CA SER A 378 24.47 0.05 17.25
C SER A 378 23.55 0.78 16.26
N PRO A 379 24.08 1.48 15.23
CA PRO A 379 23.26 2.08 14.19
C PRO A 379 22.47 1.04 13.38
N TYR A 380 22.87 -0.25 13.46
CA TYR A 380 22.19 -1.37 12.80
C TYR A 380 21.08 -1.98 13.64
N PHE A 381 20.98 -1.65 14.94
CA PHE A 381 20.08 -2.31 15.89
C PHE A 381 18.64 -2.34 15.39
N LYS A 382 18.09 -1.18 14.99
CA LYS A 382 16.72 -1.07 14.49
C LYS A 382 16.46 -2.00 13.29
N TYR A 383 17.38 -2.03 12.32
CA TYR A 383 17.21 -2.83 11.11
C TYR A 383 17.28 -4.33 11.38
N VAL A 384 18.21 -4.74 12.25
CA VAL A 384 18.35 -6.15 12.65
C VAL A 384 17.16 -6.62 13.48
N GLN A 385 16.63 -5.78 14.37
CA GLN A 385 15.38 -6.08 15.10
C GLN A 385 14.22 -6.31 14.11
N ILE A 386 14.00 -5.39 13.17
CA ILE A 386 12.94 -5.51 12.16
C ILE A 386 13.13 -6.80 11.34
N ALA A 387 14.36 -7.09 10.91
CA ALA A 387 14.64 -8.29 10.13
C ALA A 387 14.34 -9.58 10.91
N GLY A 388 14.64 -9.61 12.22
CA GLY A 388 14.29 -10.74 13.10
C GLY A 388 12.79 -10.87 13.32
N GLU A 389 12.09 -9.76 13.61
CA GLU A 389 10.63 -9.74 13.80
C GLU A 389 9.86 -10.16 12.55
N LYS A 390 10.39 -9.81 11.37
CA LYS A 390 9.85 -10.23 10.07
C LYS A 390 10.29 -11.63 9.63
N GLY A 391 11.09 -12.34 10.43
CA GLY A 391 11.55 -13.70 10.11
C GLY A 391 12.53 -13.80 8.94
N LEU A 392 13.17 -12.69 8.55
CA LEU A 392 14.22 -12.69 7.52
C LEU A 392 15.49 -13.38 8.02
N VAL A 393 15.78 -13.19 9.30
CA VAL A 393 16.95 -13.73 10.00
C VAL A 393 16.52 -14.36 11.32
N ASP A 394 17.19 -15.43 11.70
CA ASP A 394 16.88 -16.24 12.87
C ASP A 394 18.12 -16.51 13.74
N GLY A 395 17.92 -17.23 14.85
CA GLY A 395 18.98 -17.56 15.80
C GLY A 395 19.18 -16.51 16.91
N LYS A 396 20.32 -16.63 17.63
CA LYS A 396 20.69 -15.76 18.76
C LYS A 396 21.93 -14.90 18.48
N ILE A 397 22.66 -15.21 17.41
CA ILE A 397 23.85 -14.50 16.95
C ILE A 397 23.58 -14.10 15.50
N PHE A 398 23.71 -12.81 15.20
CA PHE A 398 23.43 -12.27 13.88
C PHE A 398 24.67 -12.24 12.98
N GLY A 399 25.85 -11.94 13.52
CA GLY A 399 27.09 -11.81 12.75
C GLY A 399 27.16 -10.50 11.98
N LEU A 400 27.03 -9.35 12.68
CA LEU A 400 26.94 -8.02 12.04
C LEU A 400 28.08 -7.72 11.07
N ASN A 401 29.30 -8.10 11.44
CA ASN A 401 30.52 -7.81 10.69
C ASN A 401 30.94 -8.95 9.75
N ASP A 402 30.20 -10.06 9.74
CA ASP A 402 30.49 -11.18 8.87
C ASP A 402 30.19 -10.77 7.43
N ASN A 403 30.96 -11.32 6.49
CA ASN A 403 30.69 -11.14 5.08
C ASN A 403 29.49 -12.00 4.66
N ILE A 404 28.71 -11.50 3.71
CA ILE A 404 27.57 -12.25 3.17
C ILE A 404 27.95 -12.99 1.88
N THR A 405 27.54 -14.25 1.78
CA THR A 405 27.70 -15.07 0.57
C THR A 405 26.57 -14.82 -0.44
N ARG A 406 26.79 -15.19 -1.70
CA ARG A 406 25.78 -15.07 -2.75
C ARG A 406 24.53 -15.91 -2.48
N ALA A 407 24.69 -17.11 -1.92
CA ALA A 407 23.56 -17.95 -1.51
C ALA A 407 22.72 -17.32 -0.39
N GLU A 408 23.36 -16.74 0.63
CA GLU A 408 22.65 -16.06 1.72
C GLU A 408 21.91 -14.80 1.24
N ALA A 409 22.54 -14.01 0.36
CA ALA A 409 21.90 -12.85 -0.24
C ALA A 409 20.64 -13.23 -1.03
N ALA A 410 20.72 -14.29 -1.86
CA ALA A 410 19.56 -14.78 -2.62
C ALA A 410 18.40 -15.20 -1.70
N VAL A 411 18.70 -15.95 -0.63
CA VAL A 411 17.69 -16.36 0.35
C VAL A 411 17.04 -15.16 1.03
N LEU A 412 17.81 -14.17 1.47
CA LEU A 412 17.24 -12.98 2.11
C LEU A 412 16.32 -12.18 1.19
N LEU A 413 16.69 -12.04 -0.09
CA LEU A 413 15.87 -11.34 -1.08
C LEU A 413 14.57 -12.09 -1.36
N VAL A 414 14.62 -13.41 -1.55
CA VAL A 414 13.41 -14.22 -1.80
C VAL A 414 12.50 -14.27 -0.58
N LYS A 415 13.06 -14.48 0.62
CA LYS A 415 12.31 -14.39 1.87
C LYS A 415 11.65 -13.04 2.05
N ALA A 416 12.32 -11.95 1.69
CA ALA A 416 11.74 -10.63 1.79
C ALA A 416 10.46 -10.48 0.96
N MET A 417 10.41 -11.10 -0.22
CA MET A 417 9.23 -11.06 -1.10
C MET A 417 8.15 -12.08 -0.72
N GLY A 418 8.47 -13.05 0.13
CA GLY A 418 7.54 -14.13 0.48
C GLY A 418 7.33 -15.16 -0.64
N LEU A 419 8.31 -15.31 -1.53
CA LEU A 419 8.22 -16.17 -2.73
C LEU A 419 8.92 -17.53 -2.54
N GLU A 420 9.18 -17.94 -1.31
CA GLU A 420 9.92 -19.17 -0.99
C GLU A 420 9.24 -20.43 -1.55
N ASN A 421 7.90 -20.40 -1.68
CA ASN A 421 7.10 -21.55 -2.12
C ASN A 421 6.85 -21.60 -3.64
N LEU A 422 7.46 -20.71 -4.43
CA LEU A 422 7.27 -20.69 -5.89
C LEU A 422 8.18 -21.66 -6.65
N SER A 423 9.11 -22.32 -5.96
CA SER A 423 9.92 -23.39 -6.54
C SER A 423 9.08 -24.65 -6.76
N PRO A 424 9.29 -25.42 -7.86
CA PRO A 424 8.73 -26.77 -8.04
C PRO A 424 9.09 -27.78 -6.94
N GLY A 425 10.04 -27.43 -6.07
CA GLY A 425 10.46 -28.20 -4.89
C GLY A 425 11.97 -28.19 -4.69
N PRO A 426 12.47 -28.92 -3.67
CA PRO A 426 13.87 -28.87 -3.24
C PRO A 426 14.86 -29.49 -4.25
N GLU A 427 14.38 -30.36 -5.14
CA GLU A 427 15.18 -31.01 -6.21
C GLU A 427 15.24 -30.18 -7.51
N THR A 428 14.80 -28.92 -7.47
CA THR A 428 14.77 -28.04 -8.64
C THR A 428 16.17 -27.72 -9.14
N SER A 429 16.40 -27.90 -10.44
CA SER A 429 17.63 -27.43 -11.10
C SER A 429 17.54 -25.93 -11.35
N THR A 430 18.54 -25.19 -10.91
CA THR A 430 18.67 -23.74 -11.15
C THR A 430 19.16 -23.43 -12.58
N GLY A 431 19.70 -24.43 -13.29
CA GLY A 431 20.30 -24.23 -14.60
C GLY A 431 21.68 -23.56 -14.58
N PHE A 432 22.23 -23.25 -13.40
CA PHE A 432 23.63 -22.89 -13.26
C PHE A 432 24.54 -24.11 -13.41
N TYR A 433 25.73 -23.90 -13.95
CA TYR A 433 26.69 -24.99 -14.16
C TYR A 433 27.17 -25.62 -12.84
N ASP A 434 27.25 -24.82 -11.79
CA ASP A 434 27.60 -25.21 -10.43
C ASP A 434 26.38 -25.45 -9.52
N ASP A 435 25.24 -25.83 -10.10
CA ASP A 435 24.00 -26.14 -9.36
C ASP A 435 24.21 -27.14 -8.20
N ALA A 436 25.10 -28.12 -8.40
CA ALA A 436 25.47 -29.11 -7.38
C ALA A 436 26.21 -28.52 -6.17
N LEU A 437 26.80 -27.32 -6.30
CA LEU A 437 27.46 -26.61 -5.19
C LEU A 437 26.48 -25.73 -4.41
N ILE A 438 25.27 -25.51 -4.92
CA ILE A 438 24.25 -24.71 -4.25
C ILE A 438 23.69 -25.51 -3.08
N PRO A 439 23.80 -25.02 -1.83
CA PRO A 439 23.26 -25.71 -0.68
C PRO A 439 21.75 -25.91 -0.80
N LEU A 440 21.25 -27.03 -0.29
CA LEU A 440 19.82 -27.38 -0.37
C LEU A 440 18.92 -26.28 0.21
N TRP A 441 19.33 -25.64 1.31
CA TRP A 441 18.60 -24.54 1.94
C TRP A 441 18.50 -23.26 1.09
N ALA A 442 19.39 -23.11 0.10
CA ALA A 442 19.41 -21.94 -0.80
C ALA A 442 18.79 -22.25 -2.16
N LYS A 443 18.68 -23.53 -2.54
CA LYS A 443 18.42 -23.97 -3.91
C LYS A 443 17.13 -23.40 -4.49
N GLU A 444 16.04 -23.45 -3.73
CA GLU A 444 14.75 -22.89 -4.13
C GLU A 444 14.80 -21.37 -4.27
N SER A 445 15.48 -20.68 -3.35
CA SER A 445 15.63 -19.23 -3.43
C SER A 445 16.52 -18.79 -4.59
N VAL A 446 17.57 -19.55 -4.92
CA VAL A 446 18.42 -19.25 -6.08
C VAL A 446 17.64 -19.45 -7.37
N TYR A 447 16.86 -20.53 -7.48
CA TYR A 447 15.96 -20.75 -8.63
C TYR A 447 14.99 -19.59 -8.81
N VAL A 448 14.25 -19.24 -7.76
CA VAL A 448 13.26 -18.14 -7.79
C VAL A 448 13.93 -16.80 -8.12
N ALA A 449 15.02 -16.45 -7.45
CA ALA A 449 15.68 -15.16 -7.67
C ALA A 449 16.29 -15.04 -9.08
N GLN A 450 16.69 -16.16 -9.70
CA GLN A 450 17.17 -16.18 -11.08
C GLN A 450 16.02 -16.03 -12.07
N GLU A 451 14.92 -16.75 -11.87
CA GLU A 451 13.73 -16.68 -12.74
C GLU A 451 13.19 -15.25 -12.82
N TYR A 452 13.20 -14.55 -11.68
CA TYR A 452 12.79 -13.15 -11.60
C TYR A 452 13.92 -12.14 -11.87
N GLY A 453 15.09 -12.59 -12.32
CA GLY A 453 16.19 -11.71 -12.75
C GLY A 453 16.82 -10.85 -11.63
N ILE A 454 16.56 -11.17 -10.37
CA ILE A 454 17.11 -10.46 -9.20
C ILE A 454 18.59 -10.77 -9.06
N ILE A 455 18.95 -12.03 -9.26
CA ILE A 455 20.33 -12.51 -9.32
C ILE A 455 20.66 -12.99 -10.72
N GLY A 456 21.95 -13.00 -11.03
CA GLY A 456 22.49 -13.59 -12.25
C GLY A 456 23.76 -14.35 -11.95
N GLY A 457 24.18 -15.17 -12.90
CA GLY A 457 25.46 -15.85 -12.82
C GLY A 457 26.58 -15.06 -13.50
N GLU A 458 27.80 -15.52 -13.31
CA GLU A 458 28.98 -15.06 -14.01
C GLU A 458 29.32 -16.05 -15.12
N THR A 459 29.40 -15.56 -16.37
CA THR A 459 29.87 -16.38 -17.48
C THR A 459 31.38 -16.52 -17.42
N ALA A 460 31.86 -17.73 -17.18
CA ALA A 460 33.27 -18.09 -17.19
C ALA A 460 33.47 -19.36 -18.02
N ALA A 461 34.51 -19.41 -18.84
CA ALA A 461 34.82 -20.59 -19.67
C ALA A 461 33.63 -21.13 -20.50
N GLY A 462 32.72 -20.25 -20.94
CA GLY A 462 31.55 -20.62 -21.76
C GLY A 462 30.36 -21.19 -20.98
N ALA A 463 30.41 -21.21 -19.65
CA ALA A 463 29.31 -21.65 -18.79
C ALA A 463 28.93 -20.56 -17.78
N ASN A 464 27.68 -20.58 -17.31
CA ASN A 464 27.13 -19.61 -16.37
C ASN A 464 27.19 -20.19 -14.94
N PHE A 465 27.94 -19.55 -14.05
CA PHE A 465 28.16 -20.00 -12.67
C PHE A 465 27.46 -19.09 -11.67
N PHE A 466 26.77 -19.65 -10.68
CA PHE A 466 26.19 -18.88 -9.59
C PHE A 466 27.21 -18.52 -8.53
N ARG A 467 28.15 -19.41 -8.22
CA ARG A 467 29.15 -19.31 -7.15
C ARG A 467 28.53 -19.05 -5.77
N PRO A 468 27.83 -20.04 -5.19
CA PRO A 468 27.02 -19.85 -3.99
C PRO A 468 27.81 -19.40 -2.75
N ASN A 469 29.07 -19.83 -2.63
CA ASN A 469 29.92 -19.54 -1.47
C ASN A 469 30.81 -18.30 -1.65
N ASP A 470 30.79 -17.68 -2.83
CA ASP A 470 31.56 -16.45 -3.05
C ASP A 470 30.96 -15.31 -2.22
N ILE A 471 31.85 -14.46 -1.71
CA ILE A 471 31.48 -13.29 -0.93
C ILE A 471 31.00 -12.18 -1.87
N VAL A 472 29.83 -11.63 -1.55
CA VAL A 472 29.24 -10.52 -2.30
C VAL A 472 30.09 -9.26 -2.08
N THR A 473 30.48 -8.60 -3.17
CA THR A 473 31.12 -7.27 -3.11
C THR A 473 30.09 -6.18 -2.83
N ARG A 474 30.52 -5.03 -2.32
CA ARG A 474 29.63 -3.87 -2.08
C ARG A 474 28.89 -3.41 -3.33
N ALA A 475 29.53 -3.49 -4.50
CA ALA A 475 28.90 -3.18 -5.78
C ALA A 475 27.82 -4.20 -6.17
N GLU A 476 28.09 -5.50 -6.01
CA GLU A 476 27.10 -6.55 -6.26
C GLU A 476 25.91 -6.47 -5.30
N MET A 477 26.15 -6.18 -4.02
CA MET A 477 25.09 -5.94 -3.04
C MET A 477 24.15 -4.83 -3.51
N ALA A 478 24.71 -3.68 -3.92
CA ALA A 478 23.91 -2.56 -4.40
C ALA A 478 23.08 -2.95 -5.64
N ALA A 479 23.69 -3.67 -6.59
CA ALA A 479 23.01 -4.10 -7.80
C ALA A 479 21.88 -5.12 -7.53
N MET A 480 22.10 -6.08 -6.62
CA MET A 480 21.06 -7.05 -6.22
C MET A 480 19.88 -6.34 -5.56
N LEU A 481 20.14 -5.38 -4.67
CA LEU A 481 19.10 -4.62 -3.98
C LEU A 481 18.34 -3.66 -4.91
N ASP A 482 19.03 -3.09 -5.89
CA ASP A 482 18.40 -2.23 -6.89
C ASP A 482 17.50 -3.03 -7.85
N ARG A 483 17.91 -4.24 -8.25
CA ARG A 483 17.04 -5.17 -9.00
C ARG A 483 15.86 -5.65 -8.16
N PHE A 484 16.07 -5.95 -6.88
CA PHE A 484 14.99 -6.28 -5.95
C PHE A 484 13.96 -5.14 -5.86
N ARG A 485 14.43 -3.88 -5.75
CA ARG A 485 13.57 -2.69 -5.82
C ARG A 485 12.77 -2.66 -7.13
N GLU A 486 13.42 -2.89 -8.27
CA GLU A 486 12.75 -2.85 -9.57
C GLU A 486 11.71 -3.95 -9.73
N PHE A 487 12.00 -5.15 -9.23
CA PHE A 487 11.07 -6.27 -9.18
C PHE A 487 9.81 -5.91 -8.38
N LEU A 488 9.97 -5.33 -7.18
CA LEU A 488 8.85 -4.89 -6.33
C LEU A 488 7.91 -3.89 -7.04
N ASN A 489 8.44 -3.11 -7.99
CA ASN A 489 7.67 -2.14 -8.78
C ASN A 489 7.04 -2.75 -10.05
N ARG A 490 7.82 -3.49 -10.86
CA ARG A 490 7.42 -3.91 -12.22
C ARG A 490 6.59 -5.18 -12.23
N ASP A 491 7.08 -6.21 -11.57
CA ASP A 491 6.59 -7.57 -11.82
C ASP A 491 5.28 -7.84 -11.10
N PHE A 492 5.11 -7.36 -9.87
CA PHE A 492 3.80 -7.42 -9.23
C PHE A 492 2.74 -6.63 -9.99
N SER A 493 3.08 -5.49 -10.62
CA SER A 493 2.11 -4.74 -11.43
C SER A 493 1.77 -5.45 -12.73
N LYS A 494 2.75 -6.09 -13.37
CA LYS A 494 2.55 -6.81 -14.64
C LYS A 494 1.84 -8.14 -14.44
N ASP A 495 2.33 -9.00 -13.56
CA ASP A 495 1.76 -10.30 -13.24
C ASP A 495 0.30 -10.17 -12.78
N TYR A 496 0.00 -9.04 -12.13
CA TYR A 496 -1.35 -8.67 -11.76
C TYR A 496 -2.21 -8.15 -12.92
N ARG A 497 -1.67 -7.33 -13.82
CA ARG A 497 -2.35 -6.97 -15.08
C ARG A 497 -2.65 -8.21 -15.93
N ASP A 498 -1.76 -9.19 -15.92
CA ASP A 498 -1.94 -10.43 -16.67
C ASP A 498 -3.04 -11.30 -16.01
N ARG A 499 -3.03 -11.44 -14.67
CA ARG A 499 -4.13 -12.06 -13.90
C ARG A 499 -5.47 -11.35 -14.07
N LEU A 500 -5.50 -10.03 -14.24
CA LEU A 500 -6.72 -9.26 -14.52
C LEU A 500 -7.44 -9.74 -15.79
N TYR A 501 -6.69 -10.12 -16.83
CA TYR A 501 -7.27 -10.69 -18.05
C TYR A 501 -7.88 -12.08 -17.83
N GLU A 502 -7.34 -12.86 -16.89
CA GLU A 502 -7.87 -14.19 -16.54
C GLU A 502 -9.07 -14.06 -15.59
N PHE A 503 -8.97 -13.21 -14.58
CA PHE A 503 -9.98 -12.98 -13.55
C PHE A 503 -11.26 -12.33 -14.11
N SER A 504 -11.15 -11.45 -15.10
CA SER A 504 -12.32 -10.87 -15.80
C SER A 504 -13.10 -11.90 -16.63
N ARG A 505 -12.47 -13.02 -17.03
CA ARG A 505 -13.11 -14.12 -17.77
C ARG A 505 -13.73 -15.19 -16.87
N SER A 506 -13.38 -15.20 -15.58
CA SER A 506 -13.96 -16.07 -14.55
C SER A 506 -15.18 -15.46 -13.86
#